data_AF-A0A6G2DX20-F1
#
_entry.id   AF-A0A6G2DX20-F1
#
_cell.length_a   1.000
_cell.length_b   1.000
_cell.length_c   1.000
_cell.angle_alpha   90.00
_cell.angle_beta   90.00
_cell.angle_gamma   90.00
#
_symmetry.space_group_name_H-M   'P 1'
#
loop_
_entity.id
_entity.type
_entity.pdbx_description
1 polymer ?
#
loop_
_entity_poly.entity_id
_entity_poly.type
_entity_poly.pdbx_seq_one_letter_code
_entity_poly.pdbx_strand_id
1 'polypeptide(L)'
;NIPYNDESTKIVTVGRFDYQKGYDYLIQVAKKVLAKMPDWTWEIYGSGKQDEVDKIRDLITENDLQDKLVIKGLEKNQDLIYGDKGIYV
;
A
#
# COMPACT_ATOMS: atom_id res chain seq x y z
N ASN A 1 -18.99 10.15 -9.54
CA ASN A 1 -18.27 9.23 -10.46
C ASN A 1 -16.90 9.81 -10.73
N ILE A 2 -15.88 9.26 -10.08
CA ILE A 2 -14.49 9.53 -10.46
C ILE A 2 -14.17 8.56 -11.60
N PRO A 3 -13.78 9.03 -12.79
CA PRO A 3 -13.37 8.15 -13.88
C PRO A 3 -12.08 7.43 -13.50
N TYR A 4 -11.96 6.17 -13.93
CA TYR A 4 -10.73 5.41 -13.79
C TYR A 4 -9.59 6.10 -14.56
N ASN A 5 -8.42 6.22 -13.93
CA ASN A 5 -7.21 6.75 -14.56
C ASN A 5 -6.25 5.60 -14.91
N ASP A 6 -6.22 5.22 -16.19
CA ASP A 6 -5.37 4.18 -16.75
C ASP A 6 -3.90 4.59 -16.90
N GLU A 7 -3.59 5.89 -16.78
CA GLU A 7 -2.22 6.42 -16.72
C GLU A 7 -1.66 6.47 -15.28
N SER A 8 -2.46 6.12 -14.27
CA SER A 8 -2.01 6.15 -12.88
C SER A 8 -0.94 5.08 -12.58
N THR A 9 0.16 5.52 -11.98
CA THR A 9 1.25 4.65 -11.51
C THR A 9 1.14 4.31 -10.02
N LYS A 10 -0.07 4.43 -9.44
CA LYS A 10 -0.31 4.20 -8.01
C LYS A 10 -1.15 2.97 -7.76
N ILE A 11 -0.65 2.09 -6.91
CA ILE A 11 -1.38 0.94 -6.36
C ILE A 11 -1.92 1.34 -4.98
N VAL A 12 -3.09 0.85 -4.61
CA VAL A 12 -3.64 1.02 -3.26
C VAL A 12 -4.13 -0.30 -2.69
N THR A 13 -3.89 -0.49 -1.39
CA THR A 13 -4.51 -1.55 -0.59
C THR A 13 -5.19 -0.93 0.62
N VAL A 14 -6.40 -1.40 0.94
CA VAL A 14 -7.17 -0.91 2.08
C VAL A 14 -7.57 -2.08 2.97
N GLY A 15 -7.13 -2.08 4.22
CA GLY A 15 -7.42 -3.17 5.14
C GLY A 15 -7.03 -2.90 6.57
N ARG A 16 -7.56 -3.69 7.51
CA ARG A 16 -7.11 -3.65 8.91
C ARG A 16 -5.66 -4.11 8.99
N PHE A 17 -4.82 -3.46 9.79
CA PHE A 17 -3.47 -3.97 10.11
C PHE A 17 -3.61 -5.11 11.12
N ASP A 18 -3.66 -6.32 10.59
CA ASP A 18 -3.88 -7.56 11.31
C ASP A 18 -3.20 -8.69 10.53
N TYR A 19 -2.62 -9.67 11.23
CA TYR A 19 -2.00 -10.86 10.66
C TYR A 19 -2.84 -11.53 9.56
N GLN A 20 -4.17 -11.60 9.74
CA GLN A 20 -5.06 -12.24 8.75
C GLN A 20 -5.10 -11.53 7.38
N LYS A 21 -4.57 -10.30 7.28
CA LYS A 21 -4.47 -9.56 6.03
C LYS A 21 -3.20 -9.83 5.25
N GLY A 22 -2.26 -10.62 5.79
CA GLY A 22 -1.12 -11.15 5.03
C GLY A 22 -0.20 -10.07 4.43
N TYR A 23 0.09 -9.00 5.20
CA TYR A 23 0.96 -7.92 4.73
C TYR A 23 2.40 -8.37 4.47
N ASP A 24 2.85 -9.44 5.11
CA ASP A 24 4.08 -10.15 4.81
C ASP A 24 4.12 -10.63 3.35
N TYR A 25 3.03 -11.23 2.86
CA TYR A 25 2.90 -11.62 1.45
C TYR A 25 2.79 -10.41 0.53
N LEU A 26 2.04 -9.39 0.93
CA LEU A 26 1.92 -8.14 0.17
C LEU A 26 3.30 -7.52 -0.08
N ILE A 27 4.14 -7.44 0.96
CA ILE A 27 5.50 -6.88 0.86
C ILE A 27 6.38 -7.70 -0.09
N GLN A 28 6.28 -9.02 -0.08
CA GLN A 28 6.99 -9.88 -1.04
C GLN A 28 6.55 -9.63 -2.49
N VAL A 29 5.26 -9.37 -2.71
CA VAL A 29 4.73 -9.01 -4.04
C VAL A 29 5.21 -7.61 -4.43
N ALA A 30 5.09 -6.63 -3.53
CA ALA A 30 5.53 -5.25 -3.74
C ALA A 30 7.00 -5.19 -4.14
N LYS A 31 7.87 -5.97 -3.49
CA LYS A 31 9.29 -6.09 -3.87
C LYS A 31 9.50 -6.46 -5.33
N LYS A 32 8.73 -7.43 -5.85
CA LYS A 32 8.84 -7.89 -7.24
C LYS A 32 8.24 -6.90 -8.23
N VAL A 33 7.13 -6.27 -7.87
CA VAL A 33 6.41 -5.33 -8.74
C VAL A 33 7.15 -4.01 -8.85
N LEU A 34 7.50 -3.39 -7.72
CA LEU A 34 8.13 -2.06 -7.67
C LEU A 34 9.59 -2.06 -8.17
N ALA A 35 10.24 -3.23 -8.19
CA ALA A 35 11.53 -3.40 -8.87
C ALA A 35 11.41 -3.33 -10.40
N LYS A 36 10.27 -3.77 -10.97
CA LYS A 36 10.02 -3.73 -12.42
C LYS A 36 9.37 -2.42 -12.88
N MET A 37 8.69 -1.74 -11.96
CA MET A 37 7.92 -0.53 -12.22
C MET A 37 8.53 0.61 -11.39
N PRO A 38 9.63 1.24 -11.86
CA PRO A 38 10.43 2.15 -11.03
C PRO A 38 9.69 3.44 -10.63
N ASP A 39 8.74 3.89 -11.45
CA ASP A 39 7.96 5.13 -11.24
C ASP A 39 6.67 4.89 -10.44
N TRP A 40 6.46 3.66 -9.97
CA TRP A 40 5.24 3.29 -9.28
C TRP A 40 5.38 3.40 -7.77
N THR A 41 4.27 3.77 -7.13
CA THR A 41 4.13 3.75 -5.67
C THR A 41 2.94 2.89 -5.27
N TRP A 42 2.98 2.38 -4.04
CA TRP A 42 1.92 1.59 -3.45
C TRP A 42 1.58 2.14 -2.08
N GLU A 43 0.34 2.57 -1.90
CA GLU A 43 -0.16 3.13 -0.66
C GLU A 43 -1.03 2.11 0.09
N ILE A 44 -0.77 1.95 1.40
CA ILE A 44 -1.55 1.08 2.28
C ILE A 44 -2.35 1.95 3.26
N TYR A 45 -3.66 1.84 3.22
CA TYR A 45 -4.59 2.52 4.12
C TYR A 45 -5.24 1.54 5.08
N GLY A 46 -5.46 1.97 6.32
CA GLY A 46 -6.00 1.08 7.34
C GLY A 46 -5.82 1.55 8.76
N SER A 47 -6.33 0.75 9.68
CA SER A 47 -6.07 0.87 11.11
C SER A 47 -5.86 -0.51 11.71
N GLY A 48 -5.16 -0.57 12.83
CA GLY A 48 -4.91 -1.80 13.56
C GLY A 48 -4.09 -1.51 14.81
N LYS A 49 -3.65 -2.56 15.48
CA LYS A 49 -2.82 -2.39 16.67
C LYS A 49 -1.43 -1.88 16.26
N GLN A 50 -0.81 -1.08 17.12
CA GLN A 50 0.46 -0.43 16.83
C GLN A 50 1.58 -1.43 16.55
N ASP A 51 1.61 -2.55 17.27
CA ASP A 51 2.56 -3.65 17.06
C ASP A 51 2.44 -4.27 15.67
N GLU A 52 1.24 -4.43 15.13
CA GLU A 52 1.05 -4.92 13.76
C GLU A 52 1.50 -3.88 12.73
N VAL A 53 1.23 -2.59 12.96
CA VAL A 53 1.70 -1.51 12.07
C VAL A 53 3.22 -1.46 12.03
N ASP A 54 3.87 -1.58 13.19
CA ASP A 54 5.33 -1.50 13.30
C ASP A 54 6.01 -2.70 12.65
N LYS A 55 5.48 -3.93 12.82
CA LYS A 55 5.95 -5.11 12.07
C LYS A 55 5.90 -4.89 10.56
N ILE A 56 4.84 -4.27 10.04
CA ILE A 56 4.72 -3.99 8.61
C ILE A 56 5.78 -2.96 8.18
N ARG A 57 6.02 -1.91 8.98
CA ARG A 57 7.08 -0.91 8.71
C ARG A 57 8.48 -1.52 8.72
N ASP A 58 8.75 -2.41 9.66
CA ASP A 58 10.02 -3.12 9.76
C ASP A 58 10.24 -3.96 8.50
N LEU A 59 9.24 -4.75 8.09
CA LEU A 59 9.30 -5.53 6.86
C LEU A 59 9.47 -4.68 5.60
N ILE A 60 8.85 -3.49 5.53
CA ILE A 60 9.04 -2.54 4.43
C ILE A 60 10.50 -2.08 4.36
N THR A 61 11.08 -1.74 5.52
CA THR A 61 12.46 -1.24 5.63
C THR A 61 13.46 -2.35 5.33
N GLU A 62 13.27 -3.55 5.87
CA GLU A 62 14.10 -4.74 5.61
C GLU A 62 14.13 -5.15 4.12
N ASN A 63 13.13 -4.72 3.35
CA ASN A 63 13.04 -4.99 1.92
C ASN A 63 13.40 -3.78 1.04
N ASP A 64 13.92 -2.69 1.62
CA ASP A 64 14.31 -1.46 0.94
C ASP A 64 13.15 -0.81 0.16
N LEU A 65 11.92 -0.88 0.70
CA LEU A 65 10.71 -0.39 0.04
C LEU A 65 10.17 0.93 0.61
N GLN A 66 10.80 1.52 1.62
CA GLN A 66 10.30 2.70 2.33
C GLN A 66 9.95 3.90 1.44
N ASP A 67 10.62 4.04 0.28
CA ASP A 67 10.39 5.15 -0.65
C ASP A 67 9.22 4.91 -1.60
N LYS A 68 8.72 3.68 -1.71
CA LYS A 68 7.73 3.27 -2.72
C LYS A 68 6.53 2.53 -2.16
N LEU A 69 6.61 1.92 -0.99
CA LEU A 69 5.51 1.27 -0.29
C LEU A 69 5.23 2.01 1.02
N VAL A 70 4.13 2.76 1.07
CA VAL A 70 3.88 3.77 2.11
C VAL A 70 2.60 3.46 2.88
N ILE A 71 2.71 3.38 4.21
CA ILE A 71 1.54 3.28 5.11
C ILE A 71 0.98 4.68 5.38
N LYS A 72 -0.27 4.92 4.97
CA LYS A 72 -0.96 6.22 5.09
C LYS A 72 -1.84 6.32 6.34
N GLY A 73 -2.17 5.18 6.97
CA GLY A 73 -3.03 5.13 8.15
C GLY A 73 -4.52 5.17 7.81
N LEU A 74 -5.35 5.52 8.80
CA LEU A 74 -6.80 5.52 8.64
C LEU A 74 -7.26 6.77 7.91
N GLU A 75 -7.82 6.59 6.72
CA GLU A 75 -8.49 7.64 5.96
C GLU A 75 -9.96 7.23 5.73
N LYS A 76 -10.87 8.20 5.75
CA LYS A 76 -12.31 7.99 5.50
C LYS A 76 -12.73 8.55 4.15
N ASN A 77 -12.03 9.56 3.65
CA ASN A 77 -12.32 10.18 2.37
C ASN A 77 -11.96 9.22 1.23
N GLN A 78 -12.98 8.66 0.58
CA GLN A 78 -12.82 7.72 -0.52
C GLN A 78 -12.09 8.34 -1.71
N ASP A 79 -12.29 9.63 -1.96
CA ASP A 79 -11.65 10.32 -3.08
C ASP A 79 -10.13 10.42 -2.87
N LEU A 80 -9.67 10.55 -1.62
CA LEU A 80 -8.25 10.54 -1.28
C LEU A 80 -7.63 9.13 -1.35
N ILE A 81 -8.42 8.11 -1.02
CA ILE A 81 -7.95 6.73 -1.03
C ILE A 81 -7.85 6.21 -2.46
N TYR A 82 -8.91 6.39 -3.25
CA TYR A 82 -9.07 5.74 -4.55
C TYR A 82 -8.97 6.68 -5.75
N GLY A 83 -9.18 7.98 -5.58
CA GLY A 83 -9.45 8.90 -6.70
C GLY A 83 -8.32 9.05 -7.71
N ASP A 84 -7.07 8.77 -7.31
CA ASP A 84 -5.87 8.85 -8.17
C ASP A 84 -5.17 7.50 -8.35
N LYS A 85 -5.81 6.39 -7.96
CA LYS A 85 -5.19 5.06 -7.94
C LYS A 85 -5.57 4.25 -9.18
N GLY A 86 -4.57 3.67 -9.84
CA GLY A 86 -4.73 2.85 -11.04
C GLY A 86 -5.02 1.39 -10.74
N ILE A 87 -4.67 0.89 -9.56
CA ILE A 87 -4.91 -0.52 -9.18
C ILE A 87 -5.29 -0.60 -7.70
N TYR A 88 -6.34 -1.39 -7.41
CA TYR A 88 -6.66 -1.84 -6.05
C TYR A 88 -6.24 -3.29 -5.87
N VAL A 89 -5.53 -3.58 -4.77
CA VAL A 89 -5.09 -4.93 -4.37
C VAL A 89 -5.61 -5.26 -2.98
#